data_AF-A0A9E1Q1Z2-F1
#
_entry.id   AF-A0A9E1Q1Z2-F1
#
_cell.length_a   1.000
_cell.length_b   1.000
_cell.length_c   1.000
_cell.angle_alpha   90.00
_cell.angle_beta   90.00
_cell.angle_gamma   90.00
#
_symmetry.space_group_name_H-M   'P 1'
#
loop_
_entity.id
_entity.type
_entity.pdbx_description
1 polymer ?
#
loop_
_entity_poly.entity_id
_entity_poly.type
_entity_poly.pdbx_seq_one_letter_code
_entity_poly.pdbx_strand_id
1 'polypeptide(L)'
;MTPSSLNTKFFIKAVELDTVLDRARTEQWPSLHFFNHRFNTDRIESGVFFLDEVDVDLLSQRLQALTHVTSLGLVGLSVSESGAKALTALTGLTSLDLGHNNIGESGAEALAALTGLTSLHLGNNQIGESGVEALAALTGLTSLNLNSNNIGESDVEALAA
;
A
#
# COMPACT_ATOMS: atom_id res chain seq x y z
N MET A 1 -28.33 -18.83 -24.18
CA MET A 1 -27.47 -17.66 -24.46
C MET A 1 -26.56 -17.48 -23.26
N THR A 2 -25.28 -17.78 -23.42
CA THR A 2 -24.26 -17.55 -22.39
C THR A 2 -24.01 -16.05 -22.28
N PRO A 3 -24.02 -15.43 -21.09
CA PRO A 3 -23.59 -14.04 -20.96
C PRO A 3 -22.08 -13.99 -21.18
N SER A 4 -21.66 -13.63 -22.40
CA SER A 4 -20.28 -13.31 -22.72
C SER A 4 -19.93 -11.91 -22.23
N SER A 5 -18.78 -11.81 -21.57
CA SER A 5 -17.98 -10.61 -21.27
C SER A 5 -18.63 -9.50 -20.42
N LEU A 6 -18.76 -9.72 -19.11
CA LEU A 6 -18.68 -8.62 -18.15
C LEU A 6 -17.21 -8.44 -17.75
N ASN A 7 -16.47 -7.68 -18.55
CA ASN A 7 -15.19 -7.09 -18.17
C ASN A 7 -15.42 -5.62 -17.77
N THR A 8 -16.35 -5.41 -16.83
CA THR A 8 -16.75 -4.06 -16.41
C THR A 8 -15.78 -3.59 -15.32
N LYS A 9 -14.77 -2.80 -15.71
CA LYS A 9 -13.95 -2.01 -14.78
C LYS A 9 -14.87 -1.16 -13.91
N PHE A 10 -14.87 -1.38 -12.59
CA PHE A 10 -15.53 -0.48 -11.65
C PHE A 10 -14.66 0.78 -11.51
N PHE A 11 -15.16 1.91 -12.01
CA PHE A 11 -14.55 3.22 -11.85
C PHE A 11 -15.08 3.85 -10.57
N ILE A 12 -14.34 3.76 -9.47
CA ILE A 12 -14.73 4.39 -8.21
C ILE A 12 -14.47 5.89 -8.33
N LYS A 13 -15.52 6.68 -8.57
CA LYS A 13 -15.47 8.11 -8.24
C LYS A 13 -15.43 8.25 -6.71
N ALA A 14 -14.90 9.36 -6.18
CA ALA A 14 -14.83 9.62 -4.73
C ALA A 14 -16.13 9.34 -3.92
N VAL A 15 -17.30 9.39 -4.58
CA VAL A 15 -18.62 9.03 -4.03
C VAL A 15 -18.76 7.54 -3.65
N GLU A 16 -17.91 6.66 -4.16
CA GLU A 16 -17.97 5.21 -3.93
C GLU A 16 -16.99 4.70 -2.86
N LEU A 17 -16.01 5.51 -2.42
CA LEU A 17 -15.03 5.07 -1.41
C LEU A 17 -15.72 4.74 -0.08
N ASP A 18 -16.56 5.64 0.44
CA ASP A 18 -17.28 5.38 1.69
C ASP A 18 -18.20 4.15 1.57
N THR A 19 -18.84 3.95 0.41
CA THR A 19 -19.67 2.75 0.15
C THR A 19 -18.84 1.47 0.18
N VAL A 20 -17.64 1.49 -0.43
CA VAL A 20 -16.71 0.37 -0.41
C VAL A 20 -16.21 0.09 1.00
N LEU A 21 -15.85 1.12 1.76
CA LEU A 21 -15.34 0.95 3.12
C LEU A 21 -16.42 0.49 4.10
N ASP A 22 -17.67 0.93 3.94
CA ASP A 22 -18.80 0.41 4.71
C ASP A 22 -19.03 -1.06 4.40
N ARG A 23 -18.96 -1.45 3.12
CA ARG A 23 -19.05 -2.86 2.74
C ARG A 23 -17.88 -3.68 3.29
N ALA A 24 -16.65 -3.17 3.21
CA ALA A 24 -15.46 -3.79 3.78
C ALA A 24 -15.60 -3.98 5.31
N ARG A 25 -16.27 -3.05 5.99
CA ARG A 25 -16.61 -3.16 7.41
C ARG A 25 -17.64 -4.27 7.66
N THR A 26 -18.75 -4.26 6.93
CA THR A 26 -19.83 -5.24 7.11
C THR A 26 -19.37 -6.66 6.80
N GLU A 27 -18.59 -6.83 5.74
CA GLU A 27 -18.08 -8.13 5.29
C GLU A 27 -16.72 -8.50 5.90
N GLN A 28 -16.17 -7.65 6.78
CA GLN A 28 -14.88 -7.84 7.45
C GLN A 28 -13.73 -8.20 6.50
N TRP A 29 -13.61 -7.47 5.39
CA TRP A 29 -12.53 -7.72 4.42
C TRP A 29 -11.16 -7.48 5.08
N PRO A 30 -10.28 -8.51 5.18
CA PRO A 30 -8.99 -8.36 5.82
C PRO A 30 -7.98 -7.60 4.93
N SER A 31 -8.31 -7.42 3.65
CA SER A 31 -7.40 -6.91 2.64
C SER A 31 -8.09 -5.92 1.70
N LEU A 32 -7.44 -4.79 1.46
CA LEU A 32 -7.87 -3.77 0.51
C LEU A 32 -6.69 -3.38 -0.36
N HIS A 33 -6.82 -3.49 -1.67
CA HIS A 33 -5.79 -3.17 -2.64
C HIS A 33 -6.35 -2.24 -3.71
N PHE A 34 -5.78 -1.05 -3.78
CA PHE A 34 -6.15 0.00 -4.70
C PHE A 34 -5.03 0.17 -5.73
N PHE A 35 -5.40 0.25 -7.00
CA PHE A 35 -4.49 0.34 -8.12
C PHE A 35 -4.83 1.53 -9.01
N ASN A 36 -3.83 2.11 -9.65
CA ASN A 36 -4.09 2.98 -10.79
C ASN A 36 -4.66 2.17 -11.97
N HIS A 37 -5.54 2.77 -12.77
CA HIS A 37 -6.09 2.19 -14.00
C HIS A 37 -5.06 1.75 -15.05
N ARG A 38 -3.81 2.24 -14.95
CA ARG A 38 -2.67 1.80 -15.78
C ARG A 38 -2.22 0.38 -15.47
N PHE A 39 -2.53 -0.15 -14.29
CA PHE A 39 -2.26 -1.54 -13.95
C PHE A 39 -3.40 -2.42 -14.51
N ASN A 40 -3.04 -3.29 -15.45
CA ASN A 40 -3.94 -4.36 -15.87
C ASN A 40 -3.70 -5.55 -14.96
N THR A 41 -4.59 -5.77 -14.00
CA THR A 41 -4.59 -7.00 -13.22
C THR A 41 -5.78 -7.83 -13.68
N ASP A 42 -5.55 -9.11 -13.97
CA ASP A 42 -6.62 -10.06 -14.28
C ASP A 42 -7.47 -10.41 -13.02
N ARG A 43 -7.09 -9.91 -11.84
CA ARG A 43 -7.79 -10.11 -10.58
C ARG A 43 -8.88 -9.07 -10.39
N ILE A 44 -10.12 -9.46 -10.63
CA ILE A 44 -11.32 -8.79 -10.12
C ILE A 44 -11.86 -9.63 -8.97
N GLU A 45 -11.32 -9.41 -7.77
CA GLU A 45 -11.72 -10.09 -6.53
C GLU A 45 -12.19 -9.06 -5.50
N SER A 46 -12.94 -9.49 -4.48
CA SER A 46 -13.30 -8.63 -3.34
C SER A 46 -12.06 -8.00 -2.74
N GLY A 47 -12.10 -6.68 -2.51
CA GLY A 47 -10.95 -5.94 -1.99
C GLY A 47 -9.97 -5.42 -3.05
N VAL A 48 -10.24 -5.55 -4.35
CA VAL A 48 -9.46 -4.92 -5.43
C VAL A 48 -10.22 -3.75 -6.05
N PHE A 49 -9.58 -2.58 -6.11
CA PHE A 49 -10.19 -1.33 -6.55
C PHE A 49 -9.27 -0.58 -7.50
N PHE A 50 -9.86 0.20 -8.41
CA PHE A 50 -9.10 1.05 -9.32
C PHE A 50 -9.47 2.52 -9.13
N LEU A 51 -8.46 3.37 -8.97
CA LEU A 51 -8.59 4.80 -8.73
C LEU A 51 -7.62 5.58 -9.64
N ASP A 52 -8.03 6.74 -10.14
CA ASP A 52 -7.12 7.67 -10.84
C ASP A 52 -6.18 8.36 -9.84
N GLU A 53 -6.73 8.80 -8.72
CA GLU A 53 -6.06 9.47 -7.62
C GLU A 53 -6.65 9.01 -6.28
N VAL A 54 -5.86 9.11 -5.21
CA VAL A 54 -6.31 8.80 -3.86
C VAL A 54 -5.88 9.90 -2.89
N ASP A 55 -6.82 10.41 -2.11
CA ASP A 55 -6.52 11.21 -0.93
C ASP A 55 -6.10 10.24 0.19
N VAL A 56 -4.78 10.06 0.35
CA VAL A 56 -4.21 9.10 1.31
C VAL A 56 -4.53 9.50 2.76
N ASP A 57 -4.62 10.81 3.04
CA ASP A 57 -4.95 11.30 4.37
C ASP A 57 -6.40 10.94 4.74
N LEU A 58 -7.34 11.18 3.83
CA LEU A 58 -8.73 10.78 4.01
C LEU A 58 -8.87 9.26 4.09
N LEU A 59 -8.20 8.53 3.21
CA LEU A 59 -8.22 7.07 3.22
C LEU A 59 -7.70 6.52 4.56
N SER A 60 -6.55 6.99 5.04
CA SER A 60 -5.98 6.58 6.32
C SER A 60 -6.94 6.87 7.49
N GLN A 61 -7.54 8.06 7.53
CA GLN A 61 -8.54 8.40 8.55
C GLN A 61 -9.73 7.44 8.56
N ARG A 62 -10.21 7.01 7.38
CA ARG A 62 -11.32 6.06 7.28
C ARG A 62 -10.90 4.65 7.67
N LEU A 63 -9.70 4.22 7.29
CA LEU A 63 -9.18 2.88 7.56
C LEU A 63 -8.87 2.65 9.05
N GLN A 64 -8.58 3.68 9.83
CA GLN A 64 -8.38 3.55 11.29
C GLN A 64 -9.57 2.91 12.02
N ALA A 65 -10.78 3.07 11.50
CA ALA A 65 -11.98 2.45 12.07
C ALA A 65 -12.17 0.98 11.64
N LEU A 66 -11.39 0.48 10.67
CA LEU A 66 -11.48 -0.88 10.13
C LEU A 66 -10.36 -1.74 10.72
N THR A 67 -10.45 -2.02 12.02
CA THR A 67 -9.40 -2.72 12.78
C THR A 67 -9.13 -4.15 12.33
N HIS A 68 -10.01 -4.73 11.50
CA HIS A 68 -9.84 -6.04 10.87
C HIS A 68 -9.00 -6.01 9.59
N VAL A 69 -8.74 -4.84 9.01
CA VAL A 69 -7.87 -4.69 7.83
C VAL A 69 -6.43 -4.87 8.26
N THR A 70 -5.77 -5.88 7.71
CA THR A 70 -4.37 -6.24 8.01
C THR A 70 -3.48 -6.15 6.78
N SER A 71 -4.07 -6.13 5.58
CA SER A 71 -3.34 -5.96 4.31
C SER A 71 -3.86 -4.76 3.54
N LEU A 72 -2.96 -3.84 3.17
CA LEU A 72 -3.26 -2.67 2.36
C LEU A 72 -2.34 -2.60 1.16
N GLY A 73 -2.88 -2.35 -0.03
CA GLY A 73 -2.11 -1.98 -1.21
C GLY A 73 -2.58 -0.65 -1.79
N LEU A 74 -1.64 0.24 -2.09
CA LEU A 74 -1.86 1.50 -2.81
C LEU A 74 -0.83 1.59 -3.92
N VAL A 75 -1.10 0.95 -5.06
CA VAL A 75 -0.11 0.74 -6.12
C VAL A 75 -0.33 1.71 -7.27
N GLY A 76 0.69 2.51 -7.61
CA GLY A 76 0.59 3.45 -8.73
C GLY A 76 -0.24 4.71 -8.45
N LEU A 77 -0.57 4.99 -7.19
CA LEU A 77 -1.51 6.03 -6.81
C LEU A 77 -0.84 7.37 -6.46
N SER A 78 0.43 7.53 -6.80
CA SER A 78 1.24 8.72 -6.52
C SER A 78 1.28 9.06 -5.03
N VAL A 79 1.35 8.02 -4.16
CA VAL A 79 1.52 8.22 -2.72
C VAL A 79 2.85 8.95 -2.49
N SER A 80 2.79 10.09 -1.80
CA SER A 80 3.95 10.90 -1.41
C SER A 80 4.49 10.50 -0.04
N GLU A 81 5.59 11.12 0.38
CA GLU A 81 6.11 10.99 1.76
C GLU A 81 5.08 11.38 2.83
N SER A 82 4.27 12.42 2.60
CA SER A 82 3.19 12.80 3.52
C SER A 82 2.10 11.73 3.58
N GLY A 83 1.77 11.12 2.43
CA GLY A 83 0.86 9.99 2.37
C GLY A 83 1.39 8.78 3.15
N ALA A 84 2.66 8.42 3.00
CA ALA A 84 3.30 7.37 3.80
C ALA A 84 3.22 7.67 5.30
N LYS A 85 3.47 8.92 5.71
CA LYS A 85 3.31 9.35 7.10
C LYS A 85 1.87 9.19 7.60
N ALA A 86 0.87 9.46 6.77
CA ALA A 86 -0.52 9.27 7.16
C ALA A 86 -0.86 7.79 7.42
N LEU A 87 -0.24 6.86 6.67
CA LEU A 87 -0.46 5.43 6.83
C LEU A 87 0.10 4.86 8.14
N THR A 88 1.00 5.56 8.84
CA THR A 88 1.57 5.09 10.12
C THR A 88 0.54 4.99 11.24
N ALA A 89 -0.64 5.60 11.07
CA ALA A 89 -1.77 5.44 11.99
C ALA A 89 -2.42 4.03 11.91
N LEU A 90 -2.16 3.27 10.85
CA LEU A 90 -2.74 1.93 10.63
C LEU A 90 -1.86 0.84 11.26
N THR A 91 -1.69 0.91 12.58
CA THR A 91 -0.75 0.06 13.33
C THR A 91 -1.07 -1.43 13.33
N GLY A 92 -2.28 -1.82 12.88
CA GLY A 92 -2.71 -3.21 12.73
C GLY A 92 -2.27 -3.88 11.41
N LEU A 93 -1.62 -3.15 10.50
CA LEU A 93 -1.16 -3.73 9.23
C LEU A 93 -0.03 -4.73 9.44
N THR A 94 -0.15 -5.87 8.77
CA THR A 94 0.89 -6.90 8.65
C THR A 94 1.46 -6.97 7.24
N SER A 95 0.71 -6.48 6.24
CA SER A 95 1.15 -6.41 4.84
C SER A 95 0.85 -5.05 4.24
N LEU A 96 1.86 -4.44 3.62
CA LEU A 96 1.73 -3.14 2.95
C LEU A 96 2.40 -3.16 1.58
N ASP A 97 1.64 -2.84 0.54
CA ASP A 97 2.13 -2.66 -0.83
C ASP A 97 2.00 -1.20 -1.26
N LEU A 98 3.14 -0.56 -1.47
CA LEU A 98 3.29 0.82 -1.95
C LEU A 98 4.13 0.85 -3.24
N GLY A 99 4.07 -0.21 -4.05
CA GLY A 99 4.79 -0.27 -5.32
C GLY A 99 4.38 0.86 -6.28
N HIS A 100 5.35 1.34 -7.07
CA HIS A 100 5.15 2.37 -8.09
C HIS A 100 4.57 3.69 -7.55
N ASN A 101 5.16 4.25 -6.49
CA ASN A 101 4.76 5.54 -5.92
C ASN A 101 5.92 6.55 -5.87
N ASN A 102 5.75 7.60 -5.09
CA ASN A 102 6.71 8.67 -4.88
C ASN A 102 7.22 8.68 -3.43
N ILE A 103 7.48 7.49 -2.87
CA ILE A 103 8.03 7.35 -1.53
C ILE A 103 9.54 7.64 -1.58
N GLY A 104 9.98 8.67 -0.87
CA GLY A 104 11.39 8.98 -0.64
C GLY A 104 11.92 8.42 0.68
N GLU A 105 13.15 8.80 1.04
CA GLU A 105 13.81 8.46 2.31
C GLU A 105 12.93 8.77 3.52
N SER A 106 12.39 10.00 3.61
CA SER A 106 11.53 10.43 4.73
C SER A 106 10.24 9.61 4.83
N GLY A 107 9.74 9.16 3.68
CA GLY A 107 8.57 8.28 3.62
C GLY A 107 8.88 6.90 4.19
N ALA A 108 10.01 6.30 3.81
CA ALA A 108 10.48 5.03 4.38
C ALA A 108 10.74 5.12 5.88
N GLU A 109 11.39 6.20 6.34
CA GLU A 109 11.60 6.48 7.77
C GLU A 109 10.28 6.49 8.54
N ALA A 110 9.23 7.14 8.00
CA ALA A 110 7.92 7.14 8.62
C ALA A 110 7.31 5.72 8.67
N LEU A 111 7.43 4.95 7.59
CA LEU A 111 6.90 3.58 7.52
C LEU A 111 7.58 2.62 8.50
N ALA A 112 8.81 2.90 8.95
CA ALA A 112 9.49 2.12 9.99
C ALA A 112 8.76 2.12 11.35
N ALA A 113 7.79 3.03 11.55
CA ALA A 113 6.93 3.01 12.73
C ALA A 113 5.90 1.86 12.73
N LEU A 114 5.64 1.22 11.58
CA LEU A 114 4.71 0.10 11.44
C LEU A 114 5.40 -1.23 11.78
N THR A 115 5.83 -1.38 13.03
CA THR A 115 6.61 -2.52 13.53
C THR A 115 5.90 -3.88 13.45
N GLY A 116 4.59 -3.89 13.15
CA GLY A 116 3.79 -5.10 12.95
C GLY A 116 3.89 -5.69 11.54
N LEU A 117 4.53 -5.00 10.58
CA LEU A 117 4.66 -5.48 9.22
C LEU A 117 5.53 -6.73 9.14
N THR A 118 5.02 -7.73 8.40
CA THR A 118 5.74 -8.95 8.01
C THR A 118 6.03 -8.99 6.51
N SER A 119 5.31 -8.19 5.71
CA SER A 119 5.53 -8.02 4.28
C SER A 119 5.43 -6.53 3.90
N LEU A 120 6.46 -6.02 3.22
CA LEU A 120 6.51 -4.65 2.71
C LEU A 120 7.02 -4.62 1.27
N HIS A 121 6.21 -4.06 0.36
CA HIS A 121 6.56 -3.89 -1.04
C HIS A 121 6.69 -2.41 -1.38
N LEU A 122 7.91 -1.97 -1.69
CA LEU A 122 8.27 -0.58 -2.01
C LEU A 122 8.97 -0.48 -3.37
N GLY A 123 8.79 -1.46 -4.25
CA GLY A 123 9.42 -1.47 -5.57
C GLY A 123 9.01 -0.26 -6.42
N ASN A 124 9.92 0.28 -7.23
CA ASN A 124 9.69 1.48 -8.06
C ASN A 124 9.31 2.72 -7.23
N ASN A 125 10.17 3.11 -6.30
CA ASN A 125 10.07 4.33 -5.48
C ASN A 125 11.41 5.09 -5.48
N GLN A 126 11.69 5.92 -4.47
CA GLN A 126 12.92 6.69 -4.28
C GLN A 126 13.51 6.50 -2.85
N ILE A 127 13.50 5.27 -2.31
CA ILE A 127 13.79 5.00 -0.89
C ILE A 127 15.17 5.49 -0.41
N GLY A 128 16.23 5.44 -1.22
CA GLY A 128 17.56 5.91 -0.83
C GLY A 128 18.22 5.12 0.31
N GLU A 129 19.42 5.54 0.72
CA GLU A 129 20.22 4.89 1.78
C GLU A 129 19.54 5.02 3.15
N SER A 130 19.24 6.25 3.58
CA SER A 130 18.61 6.55 4.89
C SER A 130 17.28 5.80 5.06
N GLY A 131 16.51 5.68 3.99
CA GLY A 131 15.26 4.92 4.00
C GLY A 131 15.50 3.42 4.21
N VAL A 132 16.54 2.85 3.61
CA VAL A 132 16.90 1.44 3.83
C VAL A 132 17.35 1.20 5.26
N GLU A 133 18.20 2.07 5.82
CA GLU A 133 18.64 1.99 7.22
C GLU A 133 17.45 2.02 8.18
N ALA A 134 16.48 2.89 7.94
CA ALA A 134 15.28 2.95 8.77
C ALA A 134 14.42 1.68 8.65
N LEU A 135 14.27 1.13 7.44
CA LEU A 135 13.51 -0.10 7.22
C LEU A 135 14.18 -1.32 7.84
N ALA A 136 15.50 -1.33 8.04
CA ALA A 136 16.20 -2.39 8.77
C ALA A 136 15.73 -2.54 10.23
N ALA A 137 15.15 -1.49 10.83
CA ALA A 137 14.57 -1.56 12.17
C ALA A 137 13.28 -2.42 12.24
N LEU A 138 12.66 -2.75 11.10
CA LEU A 138 11.48 -3.60 11.03
C LEU A 138 11.86 -5.08 11.13
N THR A 139 12.33 -5.51 12.29
CA THR A 139 12.81 -6.89 12.55
C THR A 139 11.75 -7.98 12.37
N GLY A 140 10.48 -7.60 12.24
CA GLY A 140 9.37 -8.51 11.94
C GLY A 140 9.19 -8.83 10.45
N LEU A 141 9.87 -8.11 9.55
CA LEU A 141 9.74 -8.32 8.12
C LEU A 141 10.32 -9.68 7.71
N THR A 142 9.52 -10.42 6.96
CA THR A 142 9.90 -11.69 6.31
C THR A 142 10.01 -11.55 4.80
N SER A 143 9.44 -10.47 4.26
CA SER A 143 9.44 -10.14 2.84
C SER A 143 9.57 -8.63 2.68
N LEU A 144 10.64 -8.21 2.02
CA LEU A 144 10.90 -6.82 1.67
C LEU A 144 11.29 -6.75 0.19
N ASN A 145 10.59 -5.92 -0.59
CA ASN A 145 10.94 -5.66 -1.98
C ASN A 145 11.26 -4.18 -2.18
N LEU A 146 12.51 -3.91 -2.56
CA LEU A 146 13.03 -2.58 -2.85
C LEU A 146 13.53 -2.44 -4.30
N ASN A 147 13.11 -3.33 -5.20
CA ASN A 147 13.54 -3.28 -6.61
C ASN A 147 13.23 -1.90 -7.24
N SER A 148 14.07 -1.45 -8.17
CA SER A 148 13.92 -0.17 -8.87
C SER A 148 13.82 1.02 -7.90
N ASN A 149 14.64 1.04 -6.86
CA ASN A 149 14.88 2.21 -6.01
C ASN A 149 16.31 2.75 -6.23
N ASN A 150 16.60 3.91 -5.63
CA ASN A 150 17.93 4.51 -5.64
C ASN A 150 18.81 3.92 -4.53
N ILE A 151 19.08 2.61 -4.58
CA ILE A 151 19.84 1.88 -3.56
C ILE A 151 21.08 1.21 -4.17
N GLY A 152 22.21 1.26 -3.46
CA GLY A 152 23.49 0.63 -3.80
C GLY A 152 23.73 -0.69 -3.08
N GLU A 153 24.84 -1.36 -3.41
CA GLU A 153 25.25 -2.63 -2.78
C GLU A 153 25.51 -2.48 -1.27
N SER A 154 26.12 -1.37 -0.86
CA SER A 154 26.37 -1.02 0.55
C SER A 154 25.08 -0.91 1.37
N ASP A 155 24.01 -0.39 0.76
CA ASP A 155 22.76 -0.13 1.47
C ASP A 155 22.05 -1.45 1.80
N VAL A 156 22.23 -2.47 0.95
CA VAL A 156 21.69 -3.81 1.18
C VAL A 156 22.39 -4.51 2.35
N GLU A 157 23.66 -4.19 2.64
CA GLU A 157 24.34 -4.74 3.83
C GLU A 157 23.64 -4.32 5.12
N ALA A 158 23.04 -3.12 5.17
CA ALA A 158 22.26 -2.65 6.32
C ALA A 158 21.00 -3.49 6.59
N LEU A 159 20.45 -4.16 5.57
CA LEU A 159 19.31 -5.07 5.70
C LEU A 159 19.72 -6.48 6.17
N ALA A 160 21.01 -6.80 6.16
CA ALA A 160 21.55 -8.10 6.52
C ALA A 160 22.09 -8.17 7.97
N ALA A 161 22.09 -7.05 8.68
CA ALA A 161 22.61 -6.90 10.05
C ALA A 161 21.55 -7.18 11.12
#